data_AF-A0A412EU74-F1
#
_entry.id   AF-A0A412EU74-F1
#
_cell.length_a   1.000
_cell.length_b   1.000
_cell.length_c   1.000
_cell.angle_alpha   90.00
_cell.angle_beta   90.00
_cell.angle_gamma   90.00
#
_symmetry.space_group_name_H-M   'P 1'
#
loop_
_entity.id
_entity.type
_entity.pdbx_description
1 polymer ?
#
loop_
_entity_poly.entity_id
_entity_poly.type
_entity_poly.pdbx_seq_one_letter_code
_entity_poly.pdbx_strand_id
1 'polypeptide(L)'
;MFITTIDYTDFDGNERKETLRFSLSEPEIMEMEASYPGGLEKMLRKIIDEKDKQKILAVFKDLILKSYGEKSPDGRRFMKSKEISEAFSQTGAYEKLYMKIMRDTDFAIKFTNEIMPESVRKASTDVAADQIVAGV
;
A
#
# COMPACT_ATOMS: atom_id res chain seq x y z
N MET A 1 -2.66 6.80 6.56
CA MET A 1 -1.59 7.28 5.67
C MET A 1 -0.28 6.75 6.20
N PHE A 2 0.39 5.94 5.40
CA PHE A 2 1.72 5.44 5.67
C PHE A 2 2.75 6.46 5.19
N ILE A 3 3.78 6.70 6.00
CA ILE A 3 4.89 7.61 5.66
C ILE A 3 6.19 6.85 5.92
N THR A 4 7.10 6.87 4.95
CA THR A 4 8.44 6.32 5.12
C THR A 4 9.46 7.20 4.45
N THR A 5 10.64 7.29 5.04
CA THR A 5 11.80 7.95 4.43
C THR A 5 12.70 6.88 3.84
N ILE A 6 13.17 7.11 2.62
CA ILE A 6 14.07 6.21 1.90
C ILE A 6 15.33 7.00 1.51
N ASP A 7 16.47 6.42 1.87
CA ASP A 7 17.79 6.91 1.48
C ASP A 7 18.28 6.10 0.28
N TYR A 8 18.75 6.77 -0.77
CA TYR A 8 19.27 6.14 -1.99
C TYR A 8 20.28 7.03 -2.71
N THR A 9 21.07 6.43 -3.59
CA THR A 9 21.98 7.16 -4.49
C THR A 9 21.30 7.31 -5.84
N ASP A 10 21.22 8.54 -6.36
CA ASP A 10 20.65 8.80 -7.68
C ASP A 10 21.61 8.43 -8.82
N PHE A 11 21.14 8.58 -10.07
CA PHE A 11 21.92 8.24 -11.26
C PHE A 11 23.16 9.12 -11.45
N ASP A 12 23.22 10.29 -10.79
CA ASP A 12 24.36 11.20 -10.80
C ASP A 12 25.32 10.94 -9.63
N GLY A 13 25.05 9.93 -8.80
CA GLY A 13 25.89 9.57 -7.65
C GLY A 13 25.61 10.40 -6.39
N ASN A 14 24.57 11.23 -6.37
CA ASN A 14 24.24 12.03 -5.20
C ASN A 14 23.41 11.22 -4.19
N GLU A 15 23.67 11.43 -2.90
CA GLU A 15 22.82 10.89 -1.85
C GLU A 15 21.51 11.67 -1.76
N ARG A 16 20.40 10.95 -1.83
CA ARG A 16 19.04 11.46 -1.71
C ARG A 16 18.36 10.86 -0.49
N LYS A 17 17.55 11.69 0.15
CA LYS A 17 16.66 11.30 1.23
C LYS A 17 15.25 11.78 0.88
N GLU A 18 14.36 10.85 0.57
CA GLU A 18 13.01 11.16 0.11
C GLU A 18 11.95 10.64 1.08
N THR A 19 10.96 11.49 1.38
CA THR A 19 9.81 11.11 2.23
C THR A 19 8.63 10.75 1.36
N LEU A 20 8.32 9.47 1.33
CA LEU A 20 7.24 8.89 0.54
C LEU A 20 5.97 8.82 1.38
N ARG A 21 4.82 9.08 0.74
CA ARG A 21 3.50 9.07 1.38
C ARG A 21 2.55 8.17 0.61
N PHE A 22 1.80 7.37 1.36
CA PHE A 22 0.90 6.39 0.79
C PHE A 22 -0.45 6.42 1.51
N SER A 23 -1.53 6.51 0.75
CA SER A 23 -2.89 6.47 1.25
C SER A 23 -3.86 6.00 0.18
N LEU A 24 -4.79 5.14 0.59
CA LEU A 24 -6.02 4.84 -0.12
C LEU A 24 -7.18 5.55 0.58
N SER A 25 -8.13 6.04 -0.19
CA SER A 25 -9.38 6.59 0.31
C SER A 25 -10.46 5.50 0.38
N GLU A 26 -11.50 5.73 1.17
CA GLU A 26 -12.64 4.80 1.25
C GLU A 26 -13.28 4.52 -0.12
N PRO A 27 -13.53 5.51 -1.00
CA PRO A 27 -14.07 5.25 -2.34
C PRO A 27 -13.16 4.34 -3.17
N GLU A 28 -11.85 4.54 -3.14
CA GLU A 28 -10.91 3.69 -3.89
C GLU A 28 -10.91 2.26 -3.38
N ILE A 29 -11.03 2.06 -2.07
CA ILE A 29 -11.17 0.72 -1.51
C ILE A 29 -12.48 0.10 -1.96
N MET A 30 -13.59 0.83 -1.90
CA MET A 30 -14.90 0.35 -2.36
C MET A 30 -14.88 -0.03 -3.86
N GLU A 31 -14.24 0.77 -4.71
CA GLU A 31 -14.03 0.47 -6.13
C GLU A 31 -13.16 -0.79 -6.33
N MET A 32 -12.12 -0.96 -5.51
CA MET A 32 -11.29 -2.16 -5.53
C MET A 32 -12.09 -3.39 -5.07
N GLU A 33 -12.93 -3.28 -4.06
CA GLU A 33 -13.82 -4.35 -3.59
C GLU A 33 -14.85 -4.74 -4.64
N ALA A 34 -15.39 -3.77 -5.40
CA ALA A 34 -16.27 -4.05 -6.52
C ALA A 34 -15.55 -4.76 -7.67
N SER A 35 -14.27 -4.47 -7.88
CA SER A 35 -13.44 -5.07 -8.93
C SER A 35 -12.93 -6.48 -8.55
N TYR A 36 -12.84 -6.79 -7.26
CA TYR A 36 -12.35 -8.06 -6.73
C TYR A 36 -13.40 -8.72 -5.82
N PRO A 37 -14.13 -9.74 -6.30
CA PRO A 37 -15.18 -10.42 -5.52
C PRO A 37 -14.63 -10.98 -4.19
N GLY A 38 -14.97 -10.30 -3.09
CA GLY A 38 -14.53 -10.64 -1.73
C GLY A 38 -13.52 -9.69 -1.09
N GLY A 39 -13.17 -8.59 -1.76
CA GLY A 39 -12.44 -7.46 -1.19
C GLY A 39 -10.91 -7.61 -1.16
N LEU A 40 -10.24 -6.49 -0.83
CA LEU A 40 -8.77 -6.38 -0.84
C LEU A 40 -8.12 -7.36 0.14
N GLU A 41 -8.72 -7.57 1.32
CA GLU A 41 -8.21 -8.50 2.32
C GLU A 41 -8.20 -9.95 1.80
N LYS A 42 -9.31 -10.41 1.22
CA LYS A 42 -9.42 -11.77 0.67
C LYS A 42 -8.48 -11.97 -0.52
N MET A 43 -8.33 -10.93 -1.36
CA MET A 43 -7.38 -10.94 -2.46
C MET A 43 -5.95 -11.14 -1.94
N LEU A 44 -5.52 -10.34 -0.96
CA LEU A 44 -4.19 -10.43 -0.36
C LEU A 44 -3.94 -11.78 0.31
N ARG A 45 -4.89 -12.27 1.12
CA ARG A 45 -4.81 -13.59 1.77
C ARG A 45 -4.65 -14.71 0.73
N LYS A 46 -5.52 -14.72 -0.29
CA LYS A 46 -5.48 -15.72 -1.37
C LYS A 46 -4.13 -15.71 -2.10
N ILE A 47 -3.58 -14.54 -2.38
CA ILE A 47 -2.30 -14.42 -3.10
C ILE A 47 -1.13 -14.91 -2.25
N ILE A 48 -1.14 -14.63 -0.95
CA ILE A 48 -0.14 -15.14 0.00
C ILE A 48 -0.24 -16.67 0.11
N ASP A 49 -1.46 -17.21 0.22
CA ASP A 49 -1.71 -18.64 0.36
C ASP A 49 -1.36 -19.44 -0.90
N GLU A 50 -1.64 -18.89 -2.09
CA GLU A 50 -1.29 -19.50 -3.39
C GLU A 50 0.24 -19.57 -3.62
N LYS A 51 1.04 -18.80 -2.87
CA LYS A 51 2.50 -18.68 -3.02
C LYS A 51 2.96 -18.38 -4.45
N ASP A 52 2.07 -17.83 -5.28
CA ASP A 52 2.36 -17.45 -6.64
C ASP A 52 3.17 -16.15 -6.62
N LYS A 53 4.49 -16.30 -6.70
CA LYS A 53 5.42 -15.18 -6.65
C LYS A 53 5.12 -14.11 -7.70
N GLN A 54 4.67 -14.49 -8.91
CA GLN A 54 4.39 -13.52 -9.96
C GLN A 54 3.15 -12.67 -9.62
N LYS A 55 2.09 -13.30 -9.11
CA LYS A 55 0.90 -12.58 -8.65
C LYS A 55 1.19 -11.70 -7.43
N ILE A 56 1.96 -12.21 -6.45
CA ILE A 56 2.39 -11.43 -5.27
C ILE A 56 3.10 -10.15 -5.72
N LEU A 57 4.08 -10.28 -6.62
CA LEU A 57 4.85 -9.15 -7.13
C LEU A 57 3.97 -8.12 -7.86
N ALA A 58 3.02 -8.59 -8.68
CA ALA A 58 2.10 -7.72 -9.42
C ALA A 58 1.17 -6.95 -8.49
N VAL A 59 0.64 -7.60 -7.45
CA VAL A 59 -0.28 -6.97 -6.50
C VAL A 59 0.41 -5.96 -5.61
N PHE A 60 1.59 -6.26 -5.07
CA PHE A 60 2.33 -5.27 -4.29
C PHE A 60 2.75 -4.08 -5.16
N LYS A 61 3.16 -4.31 -6.41
CA LYS A 61 3.43 -3.22 -7.36
C LYS A 61 2.20 -2.33 -7.52
N ASP A 62 1.05 -2.91 -7.83
CA ASP A 62 -0.21 -2.17 -8.02
C ASP A 62 -0.59 -1.38 -6.75
N LEU A 63 -0.48 -2.02 -5.58
CA LEU A 63 -0.82 -1.41 -4.30
C LEU A 63 0.09 -0.22 -3.96
N ILE A 64 1.40 -0.34 -4.21
CA ILE A 64 2.38 0.74 -4.02
C ILE A 64 2.03 1.92 -4.91
N LEU A 65 1.78 1.69 -6.20
CA LEU A 65 1.53 2.77 -7.16
C LEU A 65 0.17 3.44 -6.95
N LYS A 66 -0.89 2.67 -6.65
CA LYS A 66 -2.23 3.21 -6.35
C LYS A 66 -2.30 4.00 -5.06
N SER A 67 -1.51 3.60 -4.06
CA SER A 67 -1.48 4.30 -2.77
C SER A 67 -0.52 5.48 -2.75
N TYR A 68 0.48 5.55 -3.64
CA TYR A 68 1.44 6.64 -3.68
C TYR A 68 0.81 7.97 -4.12
N GLY A 69 1.20 9.05 -3.45
CA GLY A 69 0.75 10.39 -3.81
C GLY A 69 1.48 11.50 -3.07
N GLU A 70 1.22 12.72 -3.52
CA GLU A 70 1.81 13.94 -2.97
C GLU A 70 0.79 14.71 -2.14
N LYS A 71 1.19 15.15 -0.95
CA LYS A 71 0.34 16.00 -0.12
C LYS A 71 0.49 17.46 -0.57
N SER A 72 -0.62 18.15 -0.81
CA SER A 72 -0.59 19.57 -1.12
C SER A 72 -0.03 20.40 0.06
N PRO A 73 0.57 21.58 -0.20
CA PRO A 73 1.12 22.43 0.86
C PRO A 73 0.09 22.85 1.92
N ASP A 74 -1.17 23.08 1.50
CA ASP A 74 -2.30 23.40 2.37
C ASP A 74 -2.91 22.16 3.07
N GLY A 75 -2.42 20.97 2.75
CA GLY A 75 -2.86 19.69 3.29
C GLY A 75 -4.26 19.23 2.88
N ARG A 76 -4.93 19.94 1.97
CA ARG A 76 -6.30 19.60 1.55
C ARG A 76 -6.37 18.45 0.55
N ARG A 77 -5.29 18.19 -0.18
CA ARG A 77 -5.27 17.22 -1.27
C ARG A 77 -4.18 16.19 -1.03
N PHE A 78 -4.53 14.94 -1.30
CA PHE A 78 -3.58 13.87 -1.55
C PHE A 78 -3.64 13.58 -3.05
N MET A 79 -2.71 14.18 -3.79
CA MET A 79 -2.68 14.19 -5.24
C MET A 79 -2.11 12.86 -5.73
N LYS A 80 -2.96 12.12 -6.43
CA LYS A 80 -2.61 10.86 -7.07
C LYS A 80 -2.94 10.96 -8.54
N SER A 81 -2.00 10.52 -9.37
CA SER A 81 -2.18 10.41 -10.80
C SER A 81 -1.25 9.33 -11.37
N LYS A 82 -1.55 8.90 -12.59
CA LYS A 82 -0.68 7.99 -13.32
C LYS A 82 0.72 8.61 -13.49
N GLU A 83 0.80 9.88 -13.83
CA GLU A 83 2.06 10.61 -13.96
C GLU A 83 2.88 10.63 -12.66
N ILE A 84 2.26 10.94 -11.51
CA ILE A 84 2.94 10.97 -10.20
C ILE A 84 3.48 9.58 -9.84
N SER A 85 2.66 8.54 -10.02
CA SER A 85 3.04 7.16 -9.70
C SER A 85 4.08 6.58 -10.67
N GLU A 86 3.99 6.92 -11.97
CA GLU A 86 4.98 6.51 -12.97
C GLU A 86 6.33 7.18 -12.75
N ALA A 87 6.36 8.49 -12.47
CA ALA A 87 7.58 9.20 -12.12
C ALA A 87 8.24 8.58 -10.89
N PHE A 88 7.47 8.30 -9.84
CA PHE A 88 7.96 7.60 -8.65
C PHE A 88 8.53 6.21 -8.97
N SER A 89 7.85 5.43 -9.81
CA SER A 89 8.30 4.07 -10.17
C SER A 89 9.67 4.02 -10.87
N GLN A 90 10.14 5.16 -11.38
CA GLN A 90 11.42 5.32 -12.06
C GLN A 90 12.55 5.84 -11.13
N THR A 91 12.29 5.91 -9.83
CA THR A 91 13.26 6.39 -8.83
C THR A 91 13.97 5.25 -8.09
N GLY A 92 15.17 5.53 -7.58
CA GLY A 92 15.84 4.62 -6.64
C GLY A 92 15.09 4.46 -5.32
N ALA A 93 14.28 5.46 -4.92
CA ALA A 93 13.41 5.35 -3.76
C ALA A 93 12.36 4.25 -3.92
N TYR A 94 11.76 4.13 -5.11
CA TYR A 94 10.83 3.05 -5.43
C TYR A 94 11.51 1.69 -5.38
N GLU A 95 12.69 1.53 -5.99
CA GLU A 95 13.42 0.26 -5.97
C GLU A 95 13.69 -0.21 -4.54
N LYS A 96 14.22 0.69 -3.69
CA LYS A 96 14.50 0.39 -2.27
C LYS A 96 13.23 0.03 -1.51
N LEU A 97 12.14 0.76 -1.71
CA LEU A 97 10.85 0.48 -1.07
C LEU A 97 10.32 -0.89 -1.50
N TYR A 98 10.29 -1.15 -2.80
CA TYR A 98 9.79 -2.40 -3.37
C TYR A 98 10.56 -3.60 -2.81
N MET A 99 11.89 -3.52 -2.82
CA MET A 99 12.75 -4.56 -2.27
C MET A 99 12.57 -4.74 -0.76
N LYS A 100 12.30 -3.67 -0.02
CA LYS A 100 12.00 -3.75 1.41
C LYS A 100 10.70 -4.51 1.67
N ILE A 101 9.62 -4.17 0.97
CA ILE A 101 8.34 -4.87 1.09
C ILE A 101 8.48 -6.35 0.72
N MET A 102 9.29 -6.69 -0.29
CA MET A 102 9.48 -8.09 -0.71
C MET A 102 10.31 -8.93 0.25
N ARG A 103 11.16 -8.31 1.07
CA ARG A 103 12.12 -9.01 1.95
C ARG A 103 11.72 -9.00 3.42
N ASP A 104 10.91 -8.04 3.82
CA ASP A 104 10.52 -7.80 5.21
C ASP A 104 9.00 -7.94 5.33
N THR A 105 8.57 -9.10 5.86
CA THR A 105 7.16 -9.43 6.03
C THR A 105 6.47 -8.48 7.00
N ASP A 106 7.12 -8.09 8.09
CA ASP A 106 6.54 -7.17 9.07
C ASP A 106 6.35 -5.78 8.47
N PHE A 107 7.31 -5.32 7.67
CA PHE A 107 7.18 -4.07 6.93
C PHE A 107 6.06 -4.13 5.89
N ALA A 108 5.90 -5.24 5.18
CA ALA A 108 4.81 -5.42 4.21
C ALA A 108 3.43 -5.37 4.89
N ILE A 109 3.27 -6.07 6.03
CA ILE A 109 2.04 -6.05 6.83
C ILE A 109 1.75 -4.61 7.30
N LYS A 110 2.76 -3.93 7.86
CA LYS A 110 2.62 -2.53 8.29
C LYS A 110 2.21 -1.60 7.15
N PHE A 111 2.87 -1.71 6.00
CA PHE A 111 2.57 -0.94 4.81
C PHE A 111 1.10 -1.12 4.40
N THR A 112 0.66 -2.36 4.20
CA THR A 112 -0.71 -2.67 3.77
C THR A 112 -1.77 -2.19 4.76
N ASN A 113 -1.51 -2.28 6.06
CA ASN A 113 -2.44 -1.79 7.08
C ASN A 113 -2.52 -0.26 7.10
N GLU A 114 -1.38 0.44 7.03
CA GLU A 114 -1.34 1.90 7.24
C GLU A 114 -1.74 2.74 6.01
N ILE A 115 -1.71 2.14 4.80
CA ILE A 115 -2.25 2.79 3.60
C ILE A 115 -3.78 2.85 3.60
N MET A 116 -4.47 1.96 4.32
CA MET A 116 -5.92 1.97 4.41
C MET A 116 -6.42 3.05 5.38
N PRO A 117 -7.62 3.62 5.20
CA PRO A 117 -8.31 4.46 6.19
C PRO A 117 -8.54 3.71 7.51
N GLU A 118 -8.58 4.43 8.63
CA GLU A 118 -8.83 3.83 9.95
C GLU A 118 -10.21 3.16 10.06
N SER A 119 -11.21 3.72 9.40
CA SER A 119 -12.58 3.18 9.31
C SER A 119 -12.60 1.75 8.75
N VAL A 120 -11.85 1.52 7.67
CA VAL A 120 -11.70 0.19 7.05
C VAL A 120 -10.93 -0.77 7.95
N ARG A 121 -9.86 -0.28 8.61
CA ARG A 121 -9.07 -1.11 9.54
C ARG A 121 -9.90 -1.57 10.75
N LYS A 122 -10.77 -0.72 11.27
CA LYS A 122 -11.69 -1.05 12.38
C LYS A 122 -12.75 -2.07 11.93
N ALA A 123 -13.32 -1.92 10.74
CA ALA A 123 -14.26 -2.89 10.20
C ALA A 123 -13.66 -4.31 10.12
N SER A 124 -12.41 -4.48 9.68
CA SER A 124 -11.72 -5.78 9.66
C SER A 124 -11.48 -6.39 11.06
N THR A 125 -11.43 -5.58 12.11
CA THR A 125 -11.24 -6.05 13.50
C THR A 125 -12.57 -6.31 14.23
N ASP A 126 -13.62 -5.56 13.90
CA ASP A 126 -14.96 -5.77 14.44
C ASP A 126 -15.62 -7.04 13.87
N VAL A 127 -15.39 -7.39 12.59
CA VAL A 127 -15.88 -8.67 12.03
C VAL A 127 -15.23 -9.88 12.71
N ALA A 128 -13.95 -9.76 13.11
CA ALA A 128 -13.26 -10.79 13.87
C ALA A 128 -13.78 -10.91 15.32
N ALA A 129 -14.23 -9.81 15.94
CA ALA A 129 -14.83 -9.83 17.27
C ALA A 129 -16.25 -10.42 17.26
N ASP A 130 -17.11 -10.04 16.31
CA ASP A 130 -18.48 -10.55 16.23
C ASP A 130 -18.55 -12.06 15.90
N GLN A 131 -17.60 -12.60 15.13
CA GLN A 131 -17.52 -14.03 14.86
C GLN A 131 -16.97 -14.87 16.02
N ILE A 132 -16.33 -14.25 17.03
CA ILE A 132 -15.86 -14.94 18.24
C ILE A 132 -16.96 -14.93 19.32
N VAL A 133 -17.84 -13.93 19.35
CA VAL A 133 -18.89 -13.81 20.38
C VAL A 133 -20.19 -14.54 19.99
N ALA A 134 -20.48 -14.73 18.70
CA ALA A 134 -21.64 -15.50 18.25
C ALA A 134 -21.44 -17.04 18.28
N GLY A 135 -20.29 -17.52 18.76
CA GLY A 135 -19.89 -18.93 18.76
C GLY A 135 -19.76 -19.59 20.15
N VAL A 136 -20.30 -18.98 21.22
CA VAL A 136 -20.39 -19.60 22.55
C VAL A 136 -21.83 -19.92 22.91
#